data_AF-A0A1V1W9C8-F1
#
_entry.id   AF-A0A1V1W9C8-F1
#
_cell.length_a   1.000
_cell.length_b   1.000
_cell.length_c   1.000
_cell.angle_alpha   90.00
_cell.angle_beta   90.00
_cell.angle_gamma   90.00
#
_symmetry.space_group_name_H-M   'P 1'
#
loop_
_entity.id
_entity.type
_entity.pdbx_description
1 polymer ?
#
loop_
_entity_poly.entity_id
_entity_poly.type
_entity_poly.pdbx_seq_one_letter_code
_entity_poly.pdbx_strand_id
1 'polypeptide(L)'
;MPILASLSNDILEESTMAVTPGFARQAQYRTAFRVLGVVLAIAGLAVFVWGIKSFMGATDMPSSLSVVAFLGGFLVFGIGLMCLQIGFVGAAARYGAGETMPVVKDSLDYLKSGPFCSKCGERNDADAKFCDSCGATLG
;
A
#
# COMPACT_ATOMS: atom_id res chain seq x y z
N MET A 1 32.63 24.06 -20.28
CA MET A 1 31.17 24.19 -20.41
C MET A 1 30.36 22.86 -20.39
N PRO A 2 30.88 21.65 -20.03
CA PRO A 2 30.04 20.45 -19.96
C PRO A 2 29.26 20.29 -18.64
N ILE A 3 29.72 20.94 -17.55
CA ILE A 3 29.14 20.79 -16.20
C ILE A 3 27.73 21.40 -16.11
N LEU A 4 27.47 22.50 -16.83
CA LEU A 4 26.14 23.14 -16.84
C LEU A 4 25.09 22.31 -17.59
N ALA A 5 25.50 21.46 -18.53
CA ALA A 5 24.59 20.61 -19.31
C ALA A 5 24.20 19.32 -18.56
N SER A 6 25.05 18.77 -17.69
CA SER A 6 24.65 17.62 -16.86
C SER A 6 23.71 18.07 -15.73
N LEU A 7 24.01 19.19 -15.07
CA LEU A 7 23.16 19.78 -14.04
C LEU A 7 21.77 20.16 -14.56
N SER A 8 21.65 20.61 -15.82
CA SER A 8 20.33 20.89 -16.40
C SER A 8 19.52 19.61 -16.63
N ASN A 9 20.17 18.50 -17.01
CA ASN A 9 19.47 17.22 -17.20
C ASN A 9 19.06 16.61 -15.86
N ASP A 10 19.91 16.67 -14.84
CA ASP A 10 19.59 16.21 -13.47
C ASP A 10 18.36 16.95 -12.89
N ILE A 11 18.30 18.28 -13.08
CA ILE A 11 17.16 19.10 -12.62
C ILE A 11 15.89 18.81 -13.42
N LEU A 12 16.00 18.54 -14.73
CA LEU A 12 14.85 18.19 -15.58
C LEU A 12 14.32 16.77 -15.29
N GLU A 13 15.18 15.82 -14.94
CA GLU A 13 14.78 14.50 -14.45
C GLU A 13 14.10 14.58 -13.08
N GLU A 14 14.60 15.40 -12.15
CA GLU A 14 13.99 15.59 -10.83
C GLU A 14 12.61 16.27 -10.91
N SER A 15 12.42 17.18 -11.87
CA SER A 15 11.17 17.90 -12.11
C SER A 15 10.04 17.03 -12.68
N THR A 16 10.37 15.98 -13.43
CA THR A 16 9.38 15.08 -14.07
C THR A 16 8.90 13.95 -13.15
N MET A 17 9.57 13.73 -12.02
CA MET A 17 9.20 12.70 -11.03
C MET A 17 8.12 13.16 -10.04
N ALA A 18 7.71 14.43 -10.05
CA ALA A 18 6.70 14.96 -9.12
C ALA A 18 5.26 14.86 -9.65
N VAL A 19 4.91 13.84 -10.43
CA VAL A 19 3.50 13.44 -10.53
C VAL A 19 3.23 12.55 -9.32
N THR A 20 2.78 13.12 -8.20
CA THR A 20 2.16 12.30 -7.16
C THR A 20 0.83 11.79 -7.72
N PRO A 21 0.66 10.48 -8.02
CA PRO A 21 -0.63 9.97 -8.46
C PRO A 21 -1.56 9.88 -7.23
N GLY A 22 -2.23 10.98 -6.91
CA GLY A 22 -3.20 11.06 -5.82
C GLY A 22 -4.36 11.97 -6.17
N PHE A 23 -5.59 11.44 -6.21
CA PHE A 23 -6.77 12.29 -6.41
C PHE A 23 -6.85 13.33 -5.28
N ALA A 24 -7.15 14.60 -5.62
CA ALA A 24 -7.18 15.75 -4.70
C ALA A 24 -8.06 15.55 -3.44
N ARG A 25 -8.94 14.55 -3.45
CA ARG A 25 -9.89 14.23 -2.38
C ARG A 25 -9.57 12.96 -1.58
N GLN A 26 -8.45 12.29 -1.87
CA GLN A 26 -8.05 11.04 -1.19
C GLN A 26 -7.92 11.19 0.33
N ALA A 27 -7.40 12.33 0.80
CA ALA A 27 -7.28 12.60 2.23
C ALA A 27 -8.66 12.71 2.90
N GLN A 28 -9.62 13.38 2.25
CA GLN A 28 -10.98 13.51 2.76
C GLN A 28 -11.69 12.16 2.86
N TYR A 29 -11.59 11.30 1.83
CA TYR A 29 -12.21 9.97 1.87
C TYR A 29 -11.63 9.08 2.98
N ARG A 30 -10.30 9.08 3.18
CA ARG A 30 -9.67 8.30 4.27
C ARG A 30 -10.12 8.77 5.64
N THR A 31 -10.19 10.08 5.87
CA THR A 31 -10.68 10.63 7.14
C THR A 31 -12.15 10.30 7.34
N ALA A 32 -12.98 10.41 6.29
CA ALA A 32 -14.39 10.03 6.35
C ALA A 32 -14.58 8.55 6.73
N PHE A 33 -13.85 7.62 6.09
CA PHE A 33 -13.92 6.19 6.43
C PHE A 33 -13.47 5.88 7.85
N ARG A 34 -12.48 6.59 8.39
CA ARG A 34 -12.06 6.43 9.80
C ARG A 34 -13.15 6.89 10.75
N VAL A 35 -13.72 8.07 10.52
CA VAL A 35 -14.78 8.63 11.38
C VAL A 35 -16.03 7.75 11.32
N LEU A 36 -16.50 7.43 10.11
CA LEU A 36 -17.68 6.58 9.91
C LEU A 36 -17.47 5.19 10.48
N GLY A 37 -16.29 4.61 10.28
CA GLY A 37 -15.92 3.33 10.85
C GLY A 37 -15.93 3.34 12.38
N VAL A 38 -15.34 4.35 13.03
CA VAL A 38 -15.33 4.46 14.50
C VAL A 38 -16.74 4.59 15.05
N VAL A 39 -17.59 5.39 14.41
CA VAL A 39 -18.99 5.55 14.79
C VAL A 39 -19.75 4.22 14.68
N LEU A 40 -19.62 3.52 13.54
CA LEU A 40 -20.25 2.22 13.33
C LEU A 40 -19.73 1.14 14.30
N ALA A 41 -18.42 1.12 14.58
CA ALA A 41 -17.82 0.18 15.51
C ALA A 41 -18.31 0.42 16.94
N ILE A 42 -18.38 1.67 17.41
CA ILE A 42 -18.90 1.98 18.75
C ILE A 42 -20.40 1.63 18.84
N ALA A 43 -21.20 2.01 17.85
CA ALA A 43 -22.62 1.70 17.81
C ALA A 43 -22.87 0.18 17.76
N GLY A 44 -22.16 -0.53 16.89
CA GLY A 44 -22.24 -1.99 16.76
C GLY A 44 -21.80 -2.71 18.04
N LEU A 45 -20.72 -2.25 18.69
CA LEU A 45 -20.25 -2.81 19.96
C LEU A 45 -21.28 -2.60 21.08
N ALA A 46 -21.89 -1.42 21.17
CA ALA A 46 -22.93 -1.15 22.16
C ALA A 46 -24.15 -2.06 21.98
N VAL A 47 -24.62 -2.21 20.73
CA VAL A 47 -25.74 -3.11 20.40
C VAL A 47 -25.37 -4.57 20.66
N PHE A 48 -24.15 -4.98 20.34
CA PHE A 48 -23.65 -6.33 20.59
C PHE A 48 -23.59 -6.66 22.09
N VAL A 49 -23.04 -5.76 22.92
CA VAL A 49 -22.99 -5.92 24.38
C VAL A 49 -24.40 -6.01 24.98
N TRP A 50 -25.32 -5.19 24.48
CA TRP A 50 -26.72 -5.25 24.89
C TRP A 50 -27.40 -6.55 24.46
N GLY A 51 -27.12 -7.04 23.25
CA GLY A 51 -27.54 -8.35 22.77
C GLY A 51 -27.05 -9.50 23.65
N ILE A 52 -25.78 -9.45 24.11
CA ILE A 52 -25.22 -10.44 25.05
C ILE A 52 -25.97 -10.41 26.39
N LYS A 53 -26.17 -9.22 26.98
CA LYS A 53 -26.93 -9.06 28.23
C LYS A 53 -28.34 -9.63 28.10
N SER A 54 -28.98 -9.38 26.96
CA SER A 54 -30.32 -9.88 26.65
C SER A 54 -30.36 -11.39 26.50
N PHE A 55 -29.39 -11.98 25.82
CA PHE A 55 -29.28 -13.44 25.66
C PHE A 55 -29.03 -14.16 26.99
N MET A 56 -28.31 -13.55 27.93
CA MET A 56 -28.05 -14.09 29.27
C MET A 56 -29.22 -13.89 30.26
N GLY A 57 -30.38 -13.41 29.79
CA GLY A 57 -31.55 -13.20 30.63
C GLY A 57 -31.45 -12.01 31.60
N ALA A 58 -30.49 -11.10 31.38
CA ALA A 58 -30.31 -9.91 32.22
C ALA A 58 -31.25 -8.75 31.83
N THR A 59 -32.08 -8.92 30.80
CA THR A 59 -33.08 -7.94 30.36
C THR A 59 -34.35 -8.64 29.89
N ASP A 60 -35.53 -8.11 30.24
CA ASP A 60 -36.84 -8.64 29.86
C ASP A 60 -37.20 -8.31 28.39
N MET A 61 -36.47 -8.89 27.44
CA MET A 61 -36.65 -8.65 26.01
C MET A 61 -37.25 -9.89 25.32
N PRO A 62 -38.16 -9.73 24.34
CA PRO A 62 -38.65 -10.87 23.55
C PRO A 62 -37.49 -11.59 22.84
N SER A 63 -37.55 -12.92 22.83
CA SER A 63 -36.46 -13.80 22.37
C SER A 63 -36.08 -13.62 20.89
N SER A 64 -36.96 -13.07 20.06
CA SER A 64 -36.65 -12.76 18.67
C SER A 64 -35.77 -11.51 18.53
N LEU A 65 -35.98 -10.50 19.36
CA LEU A 65 -35.25 -9.24 19.30
C LEU A 65 -33.82 -9.38 19.87
N SER A 66 -33.64 -10.26 20.86
CA SER A 66 -32.34 -10.53 21.47
C SER A 66 -31.35 -11.18 20.49
N VAL A 67 -31.82 -12.15 19.69
CA VAL A 67 -31.00 -12.79 18.63
C VAL A 67 -30.63 -11.80 17.53
N VAL A 68 -31.57 -10.93 17.13
CA VAL A 68 -31.32 -9.89 16.12
C VAL A 68 -30.32 -8.85 16.63
N ALA A 69 -30.43 -8.41 17.88
CA ALA A 69 -29.48 -7.48 18.48
C ALA A 69 -28.07 -8.10 18.58
N PHE A 70 -27.98 -9.40 18.92
CA PHE A 70 -26.70 -10.10 19.00
C PHE A 70 -26.04 -10.27 17.62
N LEU A 71 -26.73 -10.89 16.65
CA LEU A 71 -26.18 -11.11 15.29
C LEU A 71 -25.98 -9.78 14.54
N GLY A 72 -26.95 -8.88 14.65
CA GLY A 72 -26.91 -7.56 14.00
C GLY A 72 -25.81 -6.68 14.58
N GLY A 73 -25.67 -6.64 15.92
CA GLY A 73 -24.60 -5.91 16.59
C GLY A 73 -23.21 -6.42 16.17
N PHE A 74 -23.01 -7.73 16.13
CA PHE A 74 -21.76 -8.34 15.66
C PHE A 74 -21.44 -7.98 14.20
N LEU A 75 -22.43 -8.05 13.32
CA LEU A 75 -22.25 -7.75 11.89
C LEU A 75 -21.94 -6.27 11.67
N VAL A 76 -22.66 -5.36 12.34
CA VAL A 76 -22.39 -3.91 12.28
C VAL A 76 -21.01 -3.57 12.85
N PHE A 77 -20.62 -4.20 13.96
CA PHE A 77 -19.28 -4.05 14.52
C PHE A 77 -18.20 -4.51 13.53
N GLY A 78 -18.39 -5.67 12.89
CA GLY A 78 -17.47 -6.21 11.88
C GLY A 78 -17.33 -5.29 10.67
N ILE A 79 -18.44 -4.77 10.13
CA ILE A 79 -18.41 -3.77 9.05
C ILE A 79 -17.68 -2.49 9.48
N GLY A 80 -17.92 -2.03 10.71
CA GLY A 80 -17.20 -0.92 11.32
C GLY A 80 -15.69 -1.16 11.29
N LEU A 81 -15.22 -2.29 11.80
CA LEU A 81 -13.80 -2.66 11.80
C LEU A 81 -13.21 -2.73 10.38
N MET A 82 -13.94 -3.28 9.40
CA MET A 82 -13.49 -3.29 8.00
C MET A 82 -13.33 -1.87 7.43
N CYS A 83 -14.26 -0.96 7.71
CA CYS A 83 -14.12 0.44 7.32
C CYS A 83 -12.90 1.12 7.97
N LEU A 84 -12.60 0.81 9.24
CA LEU A 84 -11.37 1.31 9.89
C LEU A 84 -10.12 0.80 9.16
N GLN A 85 -10.05 -0.49 8.84
CA GLN A 85 -8.90 -1.07 8.14
C GLN A 85 -8.63 -0.37 6.81
N ILE A 86 -9.68 -0.14 6.00
CA ILE A 86 -9.56 0.60 4.72
C ILE A 86 -9.08 2.05 4.96
N GLY A 87 -9.58 2.71 6.01
CA GLY A 87 -9.16 4.07 6.39
C GLY A 87 -7.67 4.16 6.77
N PHE A 88 -7.09 3.12 7.34
CA PHE A 88 -5.69 3.07 7.76
C PHE A 88 -4.76 2.33 6.79
N VAL A 89 -5.29 1.64 5.78
CA VAL A 89 -4.51 0.85 4.80
C VAL A 89 -3.42 1.69 4.12
N GLY A 90 -3.71 2.96 3.86
CA GLY A 90 -2.76 3.86 3.22
C GLY A 90 -1.61 4.32 4.12
N ALA A 91 -1.74 4.22 5.44
CA ALA A 91 -0.62 4.39 6.36
C ALA A 91 0.24 3.12 6.38
N ALA A 92 -0.40 1.95 6.52
CA ALA A 92 0.28 0.66 6.48
C ALA A 92 1.06 0.43 5.17
N ALA A 93 0.48 0.79 4.02
CA ALA A 93 1.13 0.66 2.72
C ALA A 93 2.40 1.51 2.60
N ARG A 94 2.48 2.69 3.25
CA ARG A 94 3.68 3.53 3.24
C ARG A 94 4.80 2.93 4.07
N TYR A 95 4.47 2.35 5.22
CA TYR A 95 5.45 1.60 6.01
C TYR A 95 5.96 0.37 5.26
N GLY A 96 5.05 -0.40 4.66
CA GLY A 96 5.40 -1.56 3.83
C GLY A 96 6.30 -1.18 2.65
N ALA A 97 5.98 -0.08 1.96
CA ALA A 97 6.84 0.42 0.89
C ALA A 97 8.23 0.81 1.38
N GLY A 98 8.38 1.39 2.58
CA GLY A 98 9.70 1.72 3.14
C GLY A 98 10.59 0.49 3.34
N GLU A 99 10.01 -0.61 3.82
CA GLU A 99 10.72 -1.88 4.05
C GLU A 99 11.00 -2.64 2.74
N THR A 100 10.10 -2.59 1.75
CA THR A 100 10.26 -3.34 0.49
C THR A 100 10.98 -2.57 -0.61
N MET A 101 11.06 -1.23 -0.52
CA MET A 101 11.77 -0.41 -1.50
C MET A 101 13.23 -0.80 -1.74
N PRO A 102 14.08 -1.09 -0.73
CA PRO A 102 15.45 -1.52 -1.00
C PRO A 102 15.51 -2.83 -1.78
N VAL A 103 14.66 -3.81 -1.43
CA VAL A 103 14.61 -5.11 -2.14
C VAL A 103 14.20 -4.95 -3.60
N VAL A 104 13.26 -4.05 -3.88
CA VAL A 104 12.87 -3.73 -5.26
C VAL A 104 14.02 -3.07 -6.01
N LYS A 105 14.78 -2.17 -5.38
CA LYS A 105 15.96 -1.55 -6.00
C LYS A 105 17.05 -2.58 -6.30
N ASP A 106 17.36 -3.48 -5.37
CA ASP A 106 18.33 -4.55 -5.60
C ASP A 106 17.88 -5.46 -6.76
N SER A 107 16.60 -5.83 -6.78
CA SER A 107 16.01 -6.61 -7.87
C SER A 107 16.09 -5.89 -9.23
N LEU A 108 15.87 -4.57 -9.25
CA LEU A 108 16.00 -3.77 -10.45
C LEU A 108 17.45 -3.68 -10.92
N ASP A 109 18.41 -3.60 -9.99
CA ASP A 109 19.82 -3.60 -10.34
C ASP A 109 20.26 -4.96 -10.89
N TYR A 110 19.70 -6.09 -10.42
CA TYR A 110 19.88 -7.40 -11.07
C TYR A 110 19.26 -7.48 -12.47
N LEU A 111 18.16 -6.75 -12.73
CA LEU A 111 17.47 -6.78 -14.02
C LEU A 111 18.04 -5.80 -15.04
N LYS A 112 18.73 -4.74 -14.59
CA LYS A 112 19.44 -3.81 -15.47
C LYS A 112 20.43 -4.60 -16.33
N SER A 113 20.10 -4.67 -17.61
CA SER A 113 20.99 -5.17 -18.65
C SER A 113 22.32 -4.47 -18.55
N GLY A 114 23.41 -5.21 -18.59
CA GLY A 114 24.62 -4.65 -19.13
C GLY A 114 24.57 -4.49 -20.64
N PRO A 115 25.65 -3.94 -21.19
CA PRO A 115 25.73 -3.60 -22.60
C PRO A 115 25.62 -4.86 -23.47
N PHE A 116 24.93 -4.72 -24.60
CA PHE A 116 24.95 -5.73 -25.64
C PHE A 116 26.29 -5.69 -26.38
N CYS A 117 26.89 -6.85 -26.56
CA CYS A 117 28.13 -6.97 -27.32
C CYS A 117 27.89 -6.61 -28.79
N SER A 118 28.64 -5.64 -29.31
CA SER A 118 28.59 -5.26 -30.73
C SER A 118 29.09 -6.33 -31.70
N LYS A 119 29.84 -7.33 -31.20
CA LYS A 119 30.37 -8.43 -32.02
C LYS A 119 29.45 -9.64 -32.10
N CYS A 120 28.92 -10.13 -30.97
CA CYS A 120 28.12 -11.35 -30.94
C CYS A 120 26.65 -11.13 -30.55
N GLY A 121 26.28 -9.92 -30.11
CA GLY A 121 24.91 -9.60 -29.69
C GLY A 121 24.55 -10.10 -28.28
N GLU A 122 25.47 -10.71 -27.55
CA GLU A 122 25.22 -11.22 -26.19
C GLU A 122 24.98 -10.08 -25.19
N ARG A 123 24.05 -10.28 -24.24
CA ARG A 123 23.75 -9.32 -23.17
C ARG A 123 24.62 -9.66 -21.96
N ASN A 124 25.60 -8.81 -21.66
CA ASN A 124 26.51 -9.04 -20.53
C ASN A 124 26.02 -8.32 -19.27
N ASP A 125 26.70 -8.57 -18.15
CA ASP A 125 26.42 -7.90 -16.87
C ASP A 125 26.71 -6.40 -16.92
N ALA A 126 26.02 -5.63 -16.07
CA ALA A 126 26.06 -4.17 -16.06
C ALA A 126 27.47 -3.59 -15.80
N ASP A 127 28.33 -4.35 -15.12
CA ASP A 127 29.72 -4.00 -14.78
C ASP A 127 30.78 -4.77 -15.59
N ALA A 128 30.38 -5.54 -16.62
CA ALA A 128 31.30 -6.33 -17.44
C ALA A 128 32.16 -5.45 -18.38
N LYS A 129 33.50 -5.59 -18.28
CA LYS A 129 34.47 -4.93 -19.20
C LYS A 129 34.73 -5.73 -20.49
N PHE A 130 34.43 -7.02 -20.46
CA PHE A 130 34.62 -7.95 -21.56
C PHE A 130 33.36 -8.79 -21.72
N CYS A 131 33.08 -9.23 -22.94
CA CYS A 131 31.93 -10.09 -23.22
C CYS A 131 32.20 -11.53 -22.78
N ASP A 132 31.24 -12.13 -22.07
CA ASP A 132 31.34 -13.50 -21.53
C ASP A 132 31.29 -14.59 -22.61
N SER A 133 30.68 -14.28 -23.76
CA SER A 133 30.52 -15.23 -24.88
C SER A 133 31.68 -15.20 -25.88
N CYS A 134 32.18 -14.00 -26.23
CA CYS A 134 33.19 -13.84 -27.28
C CYS A 134 34.51 -13.19 -26.86
N GLY A 135 34.62 -12.72 -25.61
CA GLY A 135 35.83 -12.07 -25.07
C GLY A 135 36.12 -10.68 -25.63
N ALA A 136 35.26 -10.12 -26.49
CA ALA A 136 35.44 -8.77 -27.02
C ALA A 136 35.27 -7.71 -25.92
N THR A 137 36.05 -6.63 -26.00
CA THR A 137 35.96 -5.52 -25.04
C THR A 137 34.63 -4.80 -25.17
N LEU A 138 33.91 -4.63 -24.07
CA LEU A 138 32.72 -3.79 -23.97
C LEU A 138 33.26 -2.42 -23.57
N GLY A 139 33.39 -1.53 -24.56
CA GLY A 139 34.16 -0.27 -24.46
C GLY A 139 33.68 0.69 -23.38
#